data_AF-A0A7K3XQU6-F1
#
_entry.id   AF-A0A7K3XQU6-F1
#
_cell.length_a   1.000
_cell.length_b   1.000
_cell.length_c   1.000
_cell.angle_alpha   90.00
_cell.angle_beta   90.00
_cell.angle_gamma   90.00
#
_symmetry.space_group_name_H-M   'P 1'
#
loop_
_entity.id
_entity.type
_entity.pdbx_description
1 polymer ?
#
loop_
_entity_poly.entity_id
_entity_poly.type
_entity_poly.pdbx_seq_one_letter_code
_entity_poly.pdbx_strand_id
1 'polypeptide(L)'
;MKTIKNRNTNGRPTKNLAEKKGYKVTIKMATEDYYFLKTKARSAGVNRCEFIRLCIRSSSVKQHLTLEQMGYIRQLSGMANNVNQIAHKANAAGYKEVHNHCLTLNKQLDNLIKIIEDDC
;
A
#
# COMPACT_ATOMS: atom_id res chain seq x y z
N MET A 1 -35.58 8.99 28.70
CA MET A 1 -35.93 7.84 27.85
C MET A 1 -35.77 6.55 28.64
N LYS A 2 -36.86 5.82 28.95
CA LYS A 2 -36.76 4.54 29.66
C LYS A 2 -36.35 3.46 28.65
N THR A 3 -35.15 2.90 28.78
CA THR A 3 -34.73 1.71 28.03
C THR A 3 -35.56 0.51 28.48
N ILE A 4 -36.41 0.01 27.59
CA ILE A 4 -37.20 -1.21 27.82
C ILE A 4 -36.21 -2.39 27.81
N LYS A 5 -35.82 -2.86 29.00
CA LYS A 5 -35.08 -4.12 29.15
C LYS A 5 -36.06 -5.27 28.89
N ASN A 6 -35.81 -6.01 27.81
CA ASN A 6 -36.57 -7.21 27.45
C ASN A 6 -36.34 -8.27 28.55
N ARG A 7 -37.36 -8.59 29.36
CA ARG A 7 -37.29 -9.47 30.54
C ARG A 7 -37.54 -10.95 30.20
N ASN A 8 -37.03 -11.46 29.09
CA ASN A 8 -37.07 -12.91 28.85
C ASN A 8 -35.86 -13.56 29.52
N THR A 9 -36.03 -14.00 30.78
CA THR A 9 -34.97 -14.61 31.60
C THR A 9 -34.77 -16.10 31.34
N ASN A 10 -35.67 -16.73 30.58
CA ASN A 10 -35.72 -18.20 30.43
C ASN A 10 -35.27 -18.65 29.02
N GLY A 11 -34.75 -17.73 28.20
CA GLY A 11 -34.27 -18.00 26.84
C GLY A 11 -32.74 -18.00 26.73
N ARG A 12 -32.22 -18.44 25.58
CA ARG A 12 -30.80 -18.27 25.25
C ARG A 12 -30.41 -16.78 25.34
N PRO A 13 -29.38 -16.41 26.12
CA PRO A 13 -28.92 -15.03 26.21
C PRO A 13 -28.68 -14.42 24.84
N THR A 14 -29.14 -13.20 24.64
CA THR A 14 -28.92 -12.46 23.39
C THR A 14 -27.44 -12.17 23.24
N LYS A 15 -26.87 -12.44 22.06
CA LYS A 15 -25.50 -12.05 21.74
C LYS A 15 -25.36 -10.53 21.76
N ASN A 16 -24.19 -10.07 22.20
CA ASN A 16 -23.81 -8.66 22.11
C ASN A 16 -23.83 -8.18 20.66
N LEU A 17 -24.05 -6.88 20.45
CA LEU A 17 -24.09 -6.31 19.09
C LEU A 17 -22.80 -6.57 18.31
N ALA A 18 -21.64 -6.54 18.98
CA ALA A 18 -20.34 -6.82 18.39
C ALA A 18 -20.15 -8.29 17.96
N GLU A 19 -20.82 -9.24 18.62
CA GLU A 19 -20.76 -10.67 18.30
C GLU A 19 -21.77 -11.09 17.24
N LYS A 20 -22.80 -10.26 17.05
CA LYS A 20 -23.86 -10.50 16.08
C LYS A 20 -23.33 -10.20 14.68
N LYS A 21 -23.35 -11.20 13.80
CA LYS A 21 -23.07 -11.04 12.35
C LYS A 21 -24.22 -10.28 11.66
N GLY A 22 -24.38 -8.99 11.98
CA GLY A 22 -25.52 -8.16 11.56
C GLY A 22 -25.41 -7.53 10.17
N TYR A 23 -24.20 -7.43 9.64
CA TYR A 23 -23.95 -6.84 8.32
C TYR A 23 -23.96 -7.88 7.21
N LYS A 24 -24.58 -7.54 6.07
CA LYS A 24 -24.63 -8.39 4.87
C LYS A 24 -23.76 -7.80 3.77
N VAL A 25 -22.89 -8.62 3.20
CA VAL A 25 -22.12 -8.32 2.00
C VAL A 25 -22.56 -9.29 0.91
N THR A 26 -22.92 -8.78 -0.27
CA THR A 26 -23.29 -9.58 -1.44
C THR A 26 -22.13 -9.60 -2.41
N ILE A 27 -21.75 -10.79 -2.88
CA ILE A 27 -20.67 -10.98 -3.85
C ILE A 27 -21.28 -11.65 -5.09
N LYS A 28 -21.13 -11.04 -6.26
CA LYS A 28 -21.40 -11.67 -7.55
C LYS A 28 -20.11 -12.33 -8.02
N MET A 29 -20.21 -13.57 -8.50
CA MET A 29 -19.05 -14.38 -8.89
C MET A 29 -19.31 -14.98 -10.27
N ALA A 30 -18.25 -15.21 -11.04
CA ALA A 30 -18.33 -16.08 -12.21
C ALA A 30 -18.62 -17.53 -11.77
N THR A 31 -19.11 -18.36 -12.68
CA THR A 31 -19.42 -19.77 -12.40
C THR A 31 -18.21 -20.50 -11.83
N GLU A 32 -17.04 -20.33 -12.43
CA GLU A 32 -15.79 -20.96 -12.00
C GLU A 32 -15.43 -20.58 -10.55
N ASP A 33 -15.38 -19.28 -10.25
CA ASP A 33 -15.05 -18.77 -8.91
C ASP A 33 -16.02 -19.28 -7.84
N TYR A 34 -17.31 -19.36 -8.18
CA TYR A 34 -18.33 -19.88 -7.26
C TYR A 34 -18.10 -21.36 -6.94
N TYR A 35 -17.80 -22.19 -7.94
CA TYR A 35 -17.50 -23.60 -7.70
C TYR A 35 -16.16 -23.79 -6.99
N PHE A 36 -15.18 -22.93 -7.24
CA PHE A 36 -13.91 -22.90 -6.51
C PHE A 36 -14.10 -22.56 -5.03
N LEU A 37 -14.90 -21.54 -4.71
CA LEU A 37 -15.29 -21.23 -3.34
C LEU A 37 -16.00 -22.43 -2.69
N LYS A 38 -16.90 -23.09 -3.43
CA LYS A 38 -17.65 -24.24 -2.93
C LYS A 38 -16.72 -25.41 -2.58
N THR A 39 -15.77 -25.75 -3.45
CA THR A 39 -14.81 -26.82 -3.20
C THR A 39 -13.87 -26.46 -2.06
N LYS A 40 -13.30 -25.25 -2.03
CA LYS A 40 -12.43 -24.79 -0.94
C LYS A 40 -13.11 -24.81 0.43
N ALA A 41 -14.34 -24.31 0.52
CA ALA A 41 -15.11 -24.34 1.76
C ALA A 41 -15.36 -25.78 2.24
N ARG A 42 -15.71 -26.69 1.31
CA ARG A 42 -15.89 -28.12 1.61
C ARG A 42 -14.59 -28.75 2.12
N SER A 43 -13.46 -28.52 1.45
CA SER A 43 -12.15 -29.04 1.86
C SER A 43 -11.72 -28.52 3.24
N ALA A 44 -12.07 -27.27 3.57
CA ALA A 44 -11.82 -26.68 4.88
C ALA A 44 -12.83 -27.09 5.97
N GLY A 45 -13.85 -27.89 5.65
CA GLY A 45 -14.86 -28.33 6.60
C GLY A 45 -15.79 -27.23 7.12
N VAL A 46 -15.87 -26.09 6.43
CA VAL A 46 -16.67 -24.93 6.85
C VAL A 46 -17.67 -24.51 5.77
N ASN A 47 -18.70 -23.75 6.14
CA ASN A 47 -19.60 -23.18 5.15
C ASN A 47 -18.92 -22.03 4.38
N ARG A 48 -19.41 -21.77 3.15
CA ARG A 48 -18.90 -20.73 2.25
C ARG A 48 -18.77 -19.35 2.92
N CYS A 49 -19.75 -18.96 3.73
CA CYS A 49 -19.73 -17.67 4.41
C CYS A 49 -18.64 -17.59 5.48
N GLU A 50 -18.39 -18.68 6.20
CA GLU A 50 -17.31 -18.75 7.19
C GLU A 50 -15.96 -18.81 6.50
N PHE A 51 -15.84 -19.56 5.40
CA PHE A 51 -14.64 -19.58 4.58
C PHE A 51 -14.24 -18.17 4.13
N ILE A 52 -15.18 -17.41 3.54
CA ILE A 52 -14.94 -16.01 3.13
C ILE A 52 -14.51 -15.15 4.32
N ARG A 53 -15.18 -15.29 5.49
CA ARG A 53 -14.80 -14.53 6.70
C ARG A 53 -13.40 -14.87 7.19
N LEU A 54 -13.01 -16.14 7.13
CA LEU A 54 -11.65 -16.58 7.48
C LEU A 54 -10.65 -15.96 6.50
N CYS A 55 -10.93 -16.04 5.19
CA CYS A 55 -10.10 -15.39 4.17
C CYS A 55 -9.94 -13.89 4.42
N ILE A 56 -11.00 -13.16 4.73
CA ILE A 56 -10.94 -11.71 5.02
C ILE A 56 -10.08 -11.41 6.26
N ARG A 57 -10.15 -12.26 7.29
CA ARG A 57 -9.35 -12.09 8.52
C ARG A 57 -7.88 -12.44 8.32
N SER A 58 -7.59 -13.41 7.46
CA SER A 58 -6.22 -13.89 7.20
C SER A 58 -5.56 -13.20 6.01
N SER A 59 -6.33 -12.54 5.13
CA SER A 59 -5.80 -11.91 3.93
C SER A 59 -4.99 -10.68 4.31
N SER A 60 -3.73 -10.66 3.89
CA SER A 60 -2.98 -9.41 3.77
C SER A 60 -3.27 -8.84 2.38
N VAL A 61 -3.87 -7.65 2.34
CA VAL A 61 -3.94 -6.88 1.10
C VAL A 61 -2.56 -6.28 0.89
N LYS A 62 -1.81 -6.75 -0.10
CA LYS A 62 -0.58 -6.06 -0.53
C LYS A 62 -1.01 -4.72 -1.09
N GLN A 63 -0.81 -3.66 -0.31
CA GLN A 63 -1.02 -2.30 -0.80
C GLN A 63 -0.09 -2.10 -2.00
N HIS A 64 -0.65 -1.62 -3.11
CA HIS A 64 0.17 -1.21 -4.24
C HIS A 64 1.07 -0.04 -3.81
N LEU A 65 2.18 0.18 -4.51
CA LEU A 65 3.06 1.32 -4.21
C LEU A 65 2.22 2.60 -4.21
N THR A 66 2.29 3.36 -3.12
CA THR A 66 1.59 4.65 -3.03
C THR A 66 2.17 5.62 -4.05
N LEU A 67 1.41 6.65 -4.42
CA LEU A 67 1.91 7.70 -5.33
C LEU A 67 3.22 8.32 -4.83
N GLU A 68 3.35 8.48 -3.52
CA GLU A 68 4.55 8.96 -2.85
C GLU A 68 5.74 8.00 -3.04
N GLN A 69 5.52 6.70 -2.80
CA GLN A 69 6.55 5.67 -3.02
C GLN A 69 6.96 5.58 -4.49
N MET A 70 6.02 5.71 -5.43
CA MET A 70 6.32 5.81 -6.85
C MET A 70 7.13 7.06 -7.19
N GLY A 71 6.86 8.18 -6.50
CA GLY A 71 7.64 9.41 -6.59
C GLY A 71 9.10 9.18 -6.19
N TYR A 72 9.34 8.55 -5.04
CA TYR A 72 10.70 8.22 -4.58
C TYR A 72 11.43 7.29 -5.54
N ILE A 73 10.76 6.26 -6.08
CA ILE A 73 11.36 5.36 -7.07
C ILE A 73 11.77 6.14 -8.32
N ARG A 74 10.94 7.07 -8.79
CA ARG A 74 11.29 7.90 -9.96
C ARG A 74 12.50 8.81 -9.69
N GLN A 75 12.57 9.40 -8.50
CA GLN A 75 13.72 10.21 -8.09
C GLN A 75 15.00 9.37 -8.01
N LEU A 76 14.94 8.17 -7.40
CA LEU A 76 16.05 7.23 -7.35
C LEU A 76 16.55 6.83 -8.74
N SER A 77 15.64 6.54 -9.67
CA SER A 77 16.00 6.26 -11.07
C SER A 77 16.66 7.46 -11.75
N GLY A 78 16.18 8.68 -11.47
CA GLY A 78 16.82 9.91 -11.95
C GLY A 78 18.25 10.07 -11.42
N MET A 79 18.47 9.82 -10.13
CA MET A 79 19.80 9.86 -9.52
C MET A 79 20.73 8.79 -10.08
N ALA A 80 20.25 7.56 -10.29
CA ALA A 80 21.03 6.50 -10.91
C ALA A 80 21.48 6.86 -12.32
N ASN A 81 20.60 7.49 -13.11
CA ASN A 81 20.95 8.00 -14.43
C ASN A 81 22.02 9.10 -14.36
N ASN A 82 21.91 10.03 -13.40
CA ASN A 82 22.91 11.08 -13.20
C ASN A 82 24.29 10.49 -12.87
N VAL A 83 24.34 9.51 -11.96
CA VAL A 83 25.59 8.81 -11.62
C VAL A 83 26.18 8.11 -12.85
N ASN A 84 25.35 7.43 -13.64
CA ASN A 84 25.82 6.74 -14.84
C ASN A 84 26.40 7.73 -15.88
N GLN A 85 25.78 8.90 -16.06
CA GLN A 85 26.31 9.93 -16.93
C GLN A 85 27.65 10.48 -16.46
N ILE A 86 27.82 10.70 -15.14
CA ILE A 86 29.10 11.13 -14.55
C ILE A 86 30.18 10.08 -14.81
N ALA A 87 29.88 8.80 -14.60
CA ALA A 87 30.82 7.71 -14.84
C ALA A 87 31.27 7.66 -16.31
N HIS A 88 30.32 7.74 -17.25
CA HIS A 88 30.64 7.77 -18.68
C HIS A 88 31.49 8.99 -19.07
N LYS A 89 31.15 10.19 -18.57
CA LYS A 89 31.93 11.41 -18.82
C LYS A 89 33.33 11.31 -18.23
N ALA A 90 33.49 10.75 -17.03
CA ALA A 90 34.79 10.59 -16.38
C ALA A 90 35.69 9.62 -17.13
N ASN A 91 35.10 8.54 -17.68
CA ASN A 91 35.83 7.60 -18.52
C ASN A 91 36.32 8.24 -19.83
N ALA A 92 35.52 9.14 -20.43
CA ALA A 92 35.86 9.77 -21.71
C ALA A 92 36.82 10.97 -21.57
N ALA A 93 36.60 11.84 -20.58
CA ALA A 93 37.32 13.11 -20.42
C ALA A 93 38.40 13.08 -19.32
N GLY A 94 38.46 12.02 -18.52
CA GLY A 94 39.32 11.92 -17.35
C GLY A 94 38.70 12.52 -16.09
N TYR A 95 39.11 11.99 -14.93
CA TYR A 95 38.49 12.30 -13.63
C TYR A 95 38.65 13.77 -13.19
N LYS A 96 39.79 14.42 -13.46
CA LYS A 96 40.07 15.81 -13.04
C LYS A 96 39.10 16.81 -13.69
N GLU A 97 38.85 16.67 -14.99
CA GLU A 97 37.96 17.57 -15.73
C GLU A 97 36.51 17.42 -15.26
N VAL A 98 36.05 16.19 -15.05
CA VAL A 98 34.69 15.94 -14.55
C VAL A 98 34.51 16.45 -13.11
N HIS A 99 35.53 16.31 -12.26
CA HIS A 99 35.50 16.85 -10.91
C HIS A 99 35.38 18.39 -10.90
N ASN A 100 36.18 19.08 -11.73
CA ASN A 100 36.12 20.54 -11.86
C ASN A 100 34.76 21.02 -12.39
N HIS A 101 34.19 20.30 -13.36
CA HIS A 101 32.87 20.60 -13.89
C HIS A 101 31.78 20.41 -12.83
N CYS A 102 31.85 19.32 -12.05
CA CYS A 102 30.91 19.07 -10.95
C CYS A 102 31.00 20.13 -9.85
N LEU A 103 32.21 20.58 -9.49
CA LEU A 103 32.42 21.67 -8.54
C LEU A 103 31.80 23.00 -9.02
N THR A 104 31.95 23.31 -10.31
CA THR A 104 31.36 24.52 -10.89
C THR A 104 29.83 24.46 -10.85
N LEU A 105 29.25 23.32 -11.22
CA LEU A 105 27.81 23.10 -11.17
C LEU A 105 27.26 23.18 -9.74
N ASN A 106 27.95 22.59 -8.75
CA ASN A 106 27.55 22.65 -7.34
C ASN A 106 27.54 24.10 -6.83
N LYS A 107 28.54 24.91 -7.17
CA LYS A 107 28.56 26.34 -6.82
C LYS A 107 27.38 27.10 -7.42
N GLN A 108 27.00 26.77 -8.66
CA GLN A 108 25.84 27.38 -9.31
C GLN A 108 24.53 26.96 -8.64
N LEU A 109 24.39 25.68 -8.28
CA LEU A 109 23.24 25.16 -7.54
C LEU A 109 23.12 25.80 -6.15
N ASP A 110 24.21 25.90 -5.40
CA ASP A 110 24.21 26.56 -4.07
C ASP A 110 23.74 28.01 -4.16
N ASN A 111 24.17 28.73 -5.19
CA ASN A 111 23.72 30.11 -5.41
C ASN A 111 22.22 30.18 -5.76
N LEU A 112 21.71 29.26 -6.59
CA LEU A 112 20.29 29.20 -6.93
C LEU A 112 19.42 28.85 -5.71
N ILE A 113 19.88 27.93 -4.85
CA ILE A 113 19.16 27.56 -3.63
C ILE A 113 19.06 28.76 -2.69
N LYS A 114 20.16 29.50 -2.48
CA LYS A 114 20.15 30.72 -1.66
C LYS A 114 19.15 31.75 -2.17
N ILE A 115 19.09 31.97 -3.48
CA ILE A 115 18.12 32.89 -4.09
C ILE A 115 16.67 32.44 -3.80
N ILE A 116 16.38 31.13 -3.91
CA ILE A 116 15.04 30.59 -3.64
C ILE A 116 14.69 30.69 -2.14
N GLU A 117 15.65 30.45 -1.25
CA GLU A 117 15.48 30.59 0.20
C GLU A 117 15.24 32.06 0.61
N ASP A 118 15.87 33.02 -0.06
CA ASP A 118 15.70 34.45 0.20
C ASP A 118 14.37 35.01 -0.37
N ASP A 119 13.76 34.33 -1.36
CA ASP A 119 12.49 34.69 -2.01
C ASP A 119 11.23 34.10 -1.30
N CYS A 120 11.39 33.31 -0.23
CA CYS A 120 10.31 32.71 0.56
C CYS A 120 10.17 33.36 1.95
#